data_AF-A0A103XNG4-F1
#
_entry.id   AF-A0A103XNG4-F1
#
_cell.length_a   1.000
_cell.length_b   1.000
_cell.length_c   1.000
_cell.angle_alpha   90.00
_cell.angle_beta   90.00
_cell.angle_gamma   90.00
#
_symmetry.space_group_name_H-M   'P 1'
#
loop_
_entity.id
_entity.type
_entity.pdbx_description
1 polymer ?
#
loop_
_entity_poly.entity_id
_entity_poly.type
_entity_poly.pdbx_seq_one_letter_code
_entity_poly.pdbx_strand_id
1 'polypeptide(L)'
;MAAVCGHHLSFFLLLSLFPLSCLSQQSPSNALLQLKKSFSKSDSLTNWKDDGSNPCDPNNVWIGIICANGMVSSINLSGMGLEGQPDIGALEVIDGLKAISLENNSFLGPMPQINRLRYLKAFYAGTNQFSGVIPSDFFQTLGSLKKLWLQHNKFSGQIPISVGELPNLKELHLEYNEFSGPIPAFSDPDIITNLDLSNNKLEGEIPKSLNQFDAKVFENNADLCGPQLEKECKAEDSTQPDVEPSAGPKSSTKWIIMIVVVALLILIILAKANRIEEDHVRPSGGSMGDLVMVNEERGVFGLHDLMKAAAEVLGNGGLGSAYKAMLGNGVSVVVKRVKEMNQMTKDVFDAEIIKGVARGMGFLHSEFASYDLPHGNLKSSNVLIGNDYEPLLSDYAFYPLVNQTPTAQCMFAFKSPEAMLNQKISAKSDVYCMGIIILEIMTGKYPSQYFNNQKGGTDVVQWVRSALAEKREKELIDPEIASGARESVGEMEKLLHIGAACTESDVEQRMELNEAIRKIEEISV
;
A
#
# COMPACT_ATOMS: atom_id res chain seq x y z
N MET A 1 -11.74 84.87 -33.61
CA MET A 1 -10.72 85.87 -33.20
C MET A 1 -10.70 85.90 -31.68
N ALA A 2 -9.53 85.57 -31.10
CA ALA A 2 -8.93 85.99 -29.82
C ALA A 2 -9.79 86.26 -28.57
N ALA A 3 -9.37 86.05 -27.32
CA ALA A 3 -8.32 85.28 -26.64
C ALA A 3 -8.52 85.54 -25.12
N VAL A 4 -8.45 84.46 -24.33
CA VAL A 4 -7.90 84.29 -22.96
C VAL A 4 -8.30 85.23 -21.79
N CYS A 5 -8.81 84.63 -20.72
CA CYS A 5 -8.25 84.50 -19.34
C CYS A 5 -9.44 84.35 -18.37
N GLY A 6 -9.72 83.23 -17.70
CA GLY A 6 -8.90 82.41 -16.80
C GLY A 6 -9.71 82.27 -15.50
N HIS A 7 -9.91 81.05 -15.00
CA HIS A 7 -9.99 80.67 -13.57
C HIS A 7 -10.54 79.25 -13.43
N HIS A 8 -9.81 78.49 -12.63
CA HIS A 8 -10.04 77.11 -12.19
C HIS A 8 -11.51 76.75 -11.92
N LEU A 9 -12.01 75.70 -12.57
CA LEU A 9 -12.97 74.79 -11.95
C LEU A 9 -12.59 73.34 -12.30
N SER A 10 -12.21 72.63 -11.25
CA SER A 10 -11.78 71.25 -11.22
C SER A 10 -12.81 70.31 -11.86
N PHE A 11 -12.33 69.48 -12.79
CA PHE A 11 -13.06 68.31 -13.27
C PHE A 11 -13.15 67.32 -12.09
N PHE A 12 -14.32 67.23 -11.45
CA PHE A 12 -14.62 66.14 -10.51
C PHE A 12 -14.69 64.85 -11.33
N LEU A 13 -13.55 64.16 -11.42
CA LEU A 13 -13.52 62.75 -11.75
C LEU A 13 -14.18 62.04 -10.56
N LEU A 14 -15.46 61.73 -10.67
CA LEU A 14 -16.13 60.75 -9.83
C LEU A 14 -15.50 59.39 -10.14
N LEU A 15 -14.30 59.16 -9.59
CA LEU A 15 -13.82 57.84 -9.25
C LEU A 15 -14.84 57.31 -8.26
N SER A 16 -15.81 56.54 -8.76
CA SER A 16 -16.56 55.62 -7.95
C SER A 16 -15.54 54.72 -7.27
N LEU A 17 -15.21 55.05 -6.01
CA LEU A 17 -14.64 54.15 -5.03
C LEU A 17 -15.68 53.05 -4.78
N PHE A 18 -15.86 52.18 -5.77
CA PHE A 18 -16.02 50.79 -5.43
C PHE A 18 -14.73 50.45 -4.70
N PRO A 19 -14.78 49.91 -3.47
CA PRO A 19 -13.62 49.19 -3.00
C PRO A 19 -13.32 48.19 -4.12
N LEU A 20 -12.15 48.31 -4.76
CA LEU A 20 -11.53 47.12 -5.30
C LEU A 20 -11.49 46.22 -4.07
N SER A 21 -12.45 45.32 -3.96
CA SER A 21 -12.28 44.09 -3.24
C SER A 21 -11.00 43.54 -3.82
N CYS A 22 -9.90 43.82 -3.13
CA CYS A 22 -8.68 43.07 -3.27
C CYS A 22 -9.18 41.63 -3.25
N LEU A 23 -9.04 40.89 -4.37
CA LEU A 23 -9.24 39.45 -4.31
C LEU A 23 -8.26 39.02 -3.22
N SER A 24 -8.78 38.72 -2.03
CA SER A 24 -7.95 38.22 -0.95
C SER A 24 -7.48 36.87 -1.45
N GLN A 25 -6.27 36.83 -2.00
CA GLN A 25 -5.66 35.61 -2.47
C GLN A 25 -5.56 34.70 -1.26
N GLN A 26 -6.45 33.72 -1.19
CA GLN A 26 -6.56 32.83 -0.05
C GLN A 26 -5.24 32.08 0.05
N SER A 27 -4.56 32.20 1.20
CA SER A 27 -3.30 31.51 1.42
C SER A 27 -3.53 29.99 1.44
N PRO A 28 -2.51 29.18 1.09
CA PRO A 28 -2.59 27.72 1.24
C PRO A 28 -2.99 27.28 2.64
N SER A 29 -2.54 27.98 3.69
CA SER A 29 -2.96 27.72 5.07
C SER A 29 -4.47 27.91 5.27
N ASN A 30 -5.04 28.99 4.74
CA ASN A 30 -6.48 29.26 4.85
C ASN A 30 -7.31 28.24 4.08
N ALA A 31 -6.84 27.78 2.91
CA ALA A 31 -7.48 26.72 2.15
C ALA A 31 -7.50 25.38 2.93
N LEU A 32 -6.37 25.00 3.53
CA LEU A 32 -6.26 23.80 4.38
C LEU A 32 -7.14 23.91 5.63
N LEU A 33 -7.20 25.07 6.28
CA LEU A 33 -8.10 25.28 7.42
C LEU A 33 -9.58 25.20 7.01
N GLN A 34 -9.92 25.64 5.80
CA GLN A 34 -11.27 25.52 5.26
C GLN A 34 -11.63 24.05 4.97
N LEU A 35 -10.69 23.28 4.41
CA LEU A 35 -10.83 21.83 4.30
C LEU A 35 -11.05 21.19 5.68
N LYS A 36 -10.24 21.52 6.69
CA LYS A 36 -10.41 20.98 8.04
C LYS A 36 -11.78 21.32 8.65
N LYS A 37 -12.33 22.51 8.38
CA LYS A 37 -13.68 22.91 8.82
C LYS A 37 -14.79 22.06 8.20
N SER A 38 -14.56 21.40 7.07
CA SER A 38 -15.53 20.49 6.44
C SER A 38 -15.62 19.12 7.13
N PHE A 39 -14.67 18.79 8.01
CA PHE A 39 -14.64 17.51 8.70
C PHE A 39 -15.49 17.57 9.97
N SER A 40 -16.34 16.56 10.18
CA SER A 40 -17.07 16.40 11.44
C SER A 40 -16.16 15.90 12.57
N LYS A 41 -15.07 15.21 12.21
CA LYS A 41 -14.03 14.76 13.15
C LYS A 41 -12.65 14.98 12.54
N SER A 42 -11.81 15.71 13.27
CA SER A 42 -10.47 16.12 12.80
C SER A 42 -9.41 16.14 13.90
N ASP A 43 -9.60 15.36 14.96
CA ASP A 43 -8.77 15.36 16.17
C ASP A 43 -7.29 15.05 15.90
N SER A 44 -7.01 14.27 14.86
CA SER A 44 -5.65 13.95 14.40
C SER A 44 -4.90 15.14 13.80
N LEU A 45 -5.60 16.19 13.35
CA LEU A 45 -5.02 17.38 12.73
C LEU A 45 -4.68 18.46 13.77
N THR A 46 -3.93 18.06 14.81
CA THR A 46 -3.71 18.87 16.02
C THR A 46 -2.91 20.16 15.77
N ASN A 47 -2.01 20.16 14.77
CA ASN A 47 -1.20 21.32 14.43
C ASN A 47 -1.73 22.16 13.26
N TRP A 48 -2.91 21.84 12.71
CA TRP A 48 -3.60 22.70 11.75
C TRP A 48 -4.32 23.81 12.51
N LYS A 49 -3.67 24.96 12.66
CA LYS A 49 -4.12 26.07 13.50
C LYS A 49 -4.27 27.36 12.69
N ASP A 50 -5.26 28.14 13.05
CA ASP A 50 -5.49 29.49 12.53
C ASP A 50 -4.64 30.51 13.34
N ASP A 51 -3.34 30.27 13.39
CA ASP A 51 -2.35 31.08 14.14
C ASP A 51 -1.31 31.74 13.23
N GLY A 52 -1.52 31.67 11.91
CA GLY A 52 -0.59 32.17 10.90
C GLY A 52 0.62 31.28 10.64
N SER A 53 0.70 30.09 11.25
CA SER A 53 1.77 29.13 10.97
C SER A 53 1.78 28.70 9.50
N ASN A 54 3.00 28.51 8.95
CA ASN A 54 3.19 28.03 7.60
C ASN A 54 3.06 26.49 7.60
N PRO A 55 2.16 25.90 6.78
CA PRO A 55 2.02 24.45 6.67
C PRO A 55 3.31 23.72 6.28
N CYS A 56 4.24 24.44 5.64
CA CYS A 56 5.53 23.97 5.18
C CYS A 56 6.72 24.50 5.98
N ASP A 57 6.53 24.95 7.22
CA ASP A 57 7.64 25.28 8.12
C ASP A 57 8.51 24.02 8.38
N PRO A 58 9.80 24.02 8.02
CA PRO A 58 10.68 22.86 8.24
C PRO A 58 10.78 22.39 9.69
N ASN A 59 10.51 23.27 10.65
CA ASN A 59 10.56 22.93 12.08
C ASN A 59 9.23 22.40 12.62
N ASN A 60 8.13 22.59 11.89
CA ASN A 60 6.79 22.19 12.32
C ASN A 60 5.81 22.05 11.13
N VAL A 61 6.11 21.09 10.24
CA VAL A 61 5.24 20.80 9.09
C VAL A 61 3.87 20.33 9.60
N TRP A 62 2.80 20.84 8.99
CA TRP A 62 1.44 20.45 9.36
C TRP A 62 1.22 18.95 9.10
N ILE A 63 0.55 18.26 10.02
CA ILE A 63 0.31 16.81 9.95
C ILE A 63 -0.38 16.48 8.63
N GLY A 64 0.18 15.52 7.91
CA GLY A 64 -0.34 15.10 6.60
C GLY A 64 -0.05 16.06 5.45
N ILE A 65 0.69 17.14 5.65
CA ILE A 65 1.14 18.03 4.57
C ILE A 65 2.55 17.63 4.12
N ILE A 66 2.74 17.46 2.81
CA ILE A 66 4.03 17.16 2.20
C ILE A 66 4.43 18.34 1.33
N CYS A 67 5.62 18.88 1.58
CA CYS A 67 6.09 20.09 0.95
C CYS A 67 7.25 19.83 -0.02
N ALA A 68 7.27 20.57 -1.13
CA ALA A 68 8.38 20.61 -2.07
C ALA A 68 8.79 22.07 -2.26
N ASN A 69 10.07 22.37 -2.03
CA ASN A 69 10.62 23.74 -2.10
C ASN A 69 9.83 24.74 -1.25
N GLY A 70 9.40 24.34 -0.05
CA GLY A 70 8.63 25.20 0.88
C GLY A 70 7.17 25.44 0.49
N MET A 71 6.66 24.79 -0.56
CA MET A 71 5.25 24.87 -1.00
C MET A 71 4.54 23.54 -0.80
N VAL A 72 3.24 23.59 -0.49
CA VAL A 72 2.39 22.39 -0.35
C VAL A 72 2.34 21.66 -1.69
N SER A 73 2.78 20.40 -1.68
CA SER A 73 2.89 19.57 -2.89
C SER A 73 1.99 18.35 -2.86
N SER A 74 1.77 17.76 -1.68
CA SER A 74 0.81 16.68 -1.49
C SER A 74 0.14 16.78 -0.13
N ILE A 75 -1.07 16.23 -0.04
CA ILE A 75 -1.84 16.10 1.20
C ILE A 75 -2.08 14.61 1.42
N ASN A 76 -1.58 14.05 2.52
CA ASN A 76 -1.79 12.67 2.92
C ASN A 76 -2.49 12.62 4.27
N LEU A 77 -3.80 12.36 4.23
CA LEU A 77 -4.66 12.20 5.39
C LEU A 77 -5.07 10.74 5.62
N SER A 78 -4.32 9.80 5.06
CA SER A 78 -4.68 8.38 5.11
C SER A 78 -4.66 7.81 6.53
N GLY A 79 -5.68 7.03 6.88
CA GLY A 79 -5.72 6.30 8.16
C GLY A 79 -5.83 7.20 9.41
N MET A 80 -6.30 8.44 9.26
CA MET A 80 -6.30 9.45 10.32
C MET A 80 -7.59 9.49 11.15
N GLY A 81 -8.55 8.59 10.87
CA GLY A 81 -9.82 8.50 11.58
C GLY A 81 -10.73 9.72 11.37
N LEU A 82 -10.62 10.36 10.21
CA LEU A 82 -11.36 11.56 9.83
C LEU A 82 -12.78 11.20 9.36
N GLU A 83 -13.72 12.11 9.63
CA GLU A 83 -15.14 11.94 9.29
C GLU A 83 -15.69 13.23 8.66
N GLY A 84 -16.80 13.12 7.92
CA GLY A 84 -17.51 14.24 7.32
C GLY A 84 -17.47 14.25 5.80
N GLN A 85 -17.80 15.38 5.19
CA GLN A 85 -17.79 15.55 3.74
C GLN A 85 -16.67 16.53 3.34
N PRO A 86 -15.55 16.03 2.79
CA PRO A 86 -14.38 16.85 2.53
C PRO A 86 -14.63 17.90 1.43
N ASP A 87 -14.47 19.18 1.76
CA ASP A 87 -14.50 20.30 0.79
C ASP A 87 -13.15 20.43 0.07
N ILE A 88 -12.90 19.52 -0.86
CA ILE A 88 -11.67 19.51 -1.68
C ILE A 88 -11.61 20.69 -2.65
N GLY A 89 -12.77 21.29 -2.98
CA GLY A 89 -12.82 22.48 -3.84
C GLY A 89 -12.08 23.68 -3.23
N ALA A 90 -12.00 23.77 -1.90
CA ALA A 90 -11.24 24.80 -1.21
C ALA A 90 -9.73 24.81 -1.54
N LEU A 91 -9.19 23.70 -2.05
CA LEU A 91 -7.77 23.54 -2.36
C LEU A 91 -7.37 24.07 -3.75
N GLU A 92 -8.32 24.61 -4.53
CA GLU A 92 -8.09 25.13 -5.89
C GLU A 92 -6.98 26.19 -5.94
N VAL A 93 -6.78 26.94 -4.86
CA VAL A 93 -5.76 28.00 -4.76
C VAL A 93 -4.33 27.49 -4.55
N ILE A 94 -4.13 26.17 -4.36
CA ILE A 94 -2.82 25.57 -4.13
C ILE A 94 -2.23 25.07 -5.45
N ASP A 95 -1.63 25.97 -6.22
CA ASP A 95 -1.09 25.73 -7.58
C ASP A 95 -0.07 24.57 -7.66
N GLY A 96 0.59 24.22 -6.54
CA GLY A 96 1.59 23.17 -6.45
C GLY A 96 1.06 21.76 -6.11
N LEU A 97 -0.25 21.62 -5.86
CA LEU A 97 -0.83 20.38 -5.32
C LEU A 97 -0.91 19.27 -6.38
N LYS A 98 -0.11 18.22 -6.19
CA LYS A 98 0.05 17.10 -7.11
C LYS A 98 -0.64 15.83 -6.65
N ALA A 99 -0.81 15.63 -5.35
CA ALA A 99 -1.44 14.41 -4.83
C ALA A 99 -2.28 14.69 -3.59
N ILE A 100 -3.42 14.01 -3.50
CA ILE A 100 -4.26 13.99 -2.30
C ILE A 100 -4.59 12.53 -1.98
N SER A 101 -4.34 12.13 -0.73
CA SER A 101 -4.82 10.87 -0.17
C SER A 101 -5.76 11.13 1.01
N LEU A 102 -6.96 10.59 0.90
CA LEU A 102 -8.02 10.53 1.91
C LEU A 102 -8.31 9.08 2.34
N GLU A 103 -7.48 8.14 1.90
CA GLU A 103 -7.70 6.71 2.02
C GLU A 103 -7.91 6.25 3.47
N ASN A 104 -8.69 5.18 3.66
CA ASN A 104 -8.87 4.56 4.97
C ASN A 104 -9.35 5.55 6.06
N ASN A 105 -10.48 6.20 5.79
CA ASN A 105 -11.16 7.10 6.72
C ASN A 105 -12.67 6.78 6.73
N SER A 106 -13.47 7.63 7.38
CA SER A 106 -14.93 7.52 7.41
C SER A 106 -15.58 8.72 6.73
N PHE A 107 -14.99 9.20 5.63
CA PHE A 107 -15.58 10.27 4.83
C PHE A 107 -16.83 9.78 4.09
N LEU A 108 -17.79 10.67 3.94
CA LEU A 108 -19.09 10.42 3.34
C LEU A 108 -19.43 11.48 2.28
N GLY A 109 -20.55 11.26 1.59
CA GLY A 109 -21.04 12.17 0.56
C GLY A 109 -20.60 11.79 -0.86
N PRO A 110 -20.85 12.66 -1.86
CA PRO A 110 -20.50 12.42 -3.25
C PRO A 110 -18.99 12.52 -3.50
N MET A 111 -18.59 12.17 -4.73
CA MET A 111 -17.22 12.37 -5.22
C MET A 111 -16.73 13.81 -4.92
N PRO A 112 -15.64 13.98 -4.14
CA PRO A 112 -15.13 15.30 -3.82
C PRO A 112 -14.71 16.06 -5.07
N GLN A 113 -14.87 17.40 -5.11
CA GLN A 113 -14.68 18.26 -6.29
C GLN A 113 -13.21 18.43 -6.74
N ILE A 114 -12.50 17.32 -6.95
CA ILE A 114 -11.12 17.29 -7.47
C ILE A 114 -11.03 17.83 -8.90
N ASN A 115 -12.15 17.87 -9.65
CA ASN A 115 -12.23 18.39 -11.02
C ASN A 115 -11.85 19.88 -11.14
N ARG A 116 -11.72 20.60 -10.01
CA ARG A 116 -11.16 21.95 -9.97
C ARG A 116 -9.62 21.98 -9.92
N LEU A 117 -8.98 20.87 -9.56
CA LEU A 117 -7.54 20.74 -9.33
C LEU A 117 -6.82 20.23 -10.59
N ARG A 118 -6.69 21.09 -11.60
CA ARG A 118 -6.23 20.73 -12.97
C ARG A 118 -4.82 20.09 -13.05
N TYR A 119 -3.98 20.35 -12.04
CA TYR A 119 -2.60 19.83 -11.96
C TYR A 119 -2.46 18.57 -11.11
N LEU A 120 -3.56 18.07 -10.54
CA LEU A 120 -3.56 16.88 -9.70
C LEU A 120 -3.13 15.66 -10.52
N LYS A 121 -2.16 14.91 -9.98
CA LYS A 121 -1.57 13.71 -10.59
C LYS A 121 -2.04 12.43 -9.94
N ALA A 122 -2.39 12.47 -8.66
CA ALA A 122 -2.87 11.29 -7.94
C ALA A 122 -3.98 11.66 -6.96
N PHE A 123 -5.06 10.89 -6.99
CA PHE A 123 -6.14 10.99 -6.03
C PHE A 123 -6.45 9.61 -5.45
N TYR A 124 -6.34 9.50 -4.12
CA TYR A 124 -6.61 8.29 -3.38
C TYR A 124 -7.75 8.55 -2.40
N ALA A 125 -8.89 7.89 -2.59
CA ALA A 125 -10.06 8.01 -1.72
C ALA A 125 -10.64 6.63 -1.38
N GLY A 126 -9.85 5.57 -1.54
CA GLY A 126 -10.27 4.21 -1.25
C GLY A 126 -10.61 3.99 0.23
N THR A 127 -11.37 2.95 0.52
CA THR A 127 -11.72 2.52 1.89
C THR A 127 -12.35 3.67 2.69
N ASN A 128 -13.49 4.16 2.20
CA ASN A 128 -14.28 5.23 2.79
C ASN A 128 -15.78 4.90 2.65
N GLN A 129 -16.65 5.90 2.88
CA GLN A 129 -18.10 5.77 2.71
C GLN A 129 -18.65 6.76 1.67
N PHE A 130 -17.83 7.17 0.70
CA PHE A 130 -18.30 8.01 -0.41
C PHE A 130 -19.37 7.27 -1.22
N SER A 131 -20.35 7.99 -1.75
CA SER A 131 -21.53 7.38 -2.37
C SER A 131 -22.17 8.25 -3.45
N GLY A 132 -23.08 7.67 -4.21
CA GLY A 132 -23.83 8.36 -5.25
C GLY A 132 -23.15 8.34 -6.60
N VAL A 133 -23.77 9.04 -7.56
CA VAL A 133 -23.38 9.01 -8.97
C VAL A 133 -22.28 10.04 -9.25
N ILE A 134 -21.24 9.60 -9.96
CA ILE A 134 -20.22 10.50 -10.50
C ILE A 134 -20.68 10.99 -11.88
N PRO A 135 -20.78 12.31 -12.12
CA PRO A 135 -21.19 12.85 -13.41
C PRO A 135 -20.30 12.37 -14.57
N SER A 136 -20.87 12.15 -15.76
CA SER A 136 -20.15 11.56 -16.91
C SER A 136 -18.95 12.38 -17.38
N ASP A 137 -18.99 13.70 -17.20
CA ASP A 137 -17.98 14.69 -17.60
C ASP A 137 -17.03 15.08 -16.45
N PHE A 138 -17.17 14.47 -15.27
CA PHE A 138 -16.48 14.91 -14.05
C PHE A 138 -14.95 15.00 -14.20
N PHE A 139 -14.33 14.08 -14.93
CA PHE A 139 -12.87 14.01 -15.05
C PHE A 139 -12.29 14.80 -16.23
N GLN A 140 -13.12 15.48 -17.03
CA GLN A 140 -12.70 16.09 -18.31
C GLN A 140 -11.56 17.13 -18.16
N THR A 141 -11.46 17.79 -17.01
CA THR A 141 -10.44 18.82 -16.73
C THR A 141 -9.15 18.26 -16.13
N LEU A 142 -9.09 16.97 -15.80
CA LEU A 142 -8.01 16.34 -15.03
C LEU A 142 -6.91 15.74 -15.90
N GLY A 143 -6.48 16.47 -16.93
CA GLY A 143 -5.51 15.99 -17.92
C GLY A 143 -4.15 15.55 -17.36
N SER A 144 -3.80 15.96 -16.12
CA SER A 144 -2.55 15.56 -15.44
C SER A 144 -2.68 14.28 -14.60
N LEU A 145 -3.91 13.77 -14.41
CA LEU A 145 -4.19 12.67 -13.49
C LEU A 145 -3.62 11.36 -14.02
N LYS A 146 -2.88 10.67 -13.15
CA LYS A 146 -2.20 9.40 -13.44
C LYS A 146 -2.75 8.26 -12.60
N LYS A 147 -3.23 8.55 -11.39
CA LYS A 147 -3.69 7.55 -10.42
C LYS A 147 -5.03 7.99 -9.84
N LEU A 148 -6.03 7.13 -9.97
CA LEU A 148 -7.37 7.34 -9.42
C LEU A 148 -7.81 6.08 -8.68
N TRP A 149 -7.82 6.15 -7.36
CA TRP A 149 -8.15 5.03 -6.49
C TRP A 149 -9.41 5.36 -5.68
N LEU A 150 -10.52 4.71 -6.02
CA LEU A 150 -11.85 4.92 -5.43
C LEU A 150 -12.44 3.62 -4.84
N GLN A 151 -11.64 2.57 -4.76
CA GLN A 151 -12.05 1.24 -4.31
C GLN A 151 -12.64 1.23 -2.90
N HIS A 152 -13.43 0.21 -2.57
CA HIS A 152 -14.04 0.07 -1.24
C HIS A 152 -14.81 1.32 -0.79
N ASN A 153 -15.76 1.76 -1.62
CA ASN A 153 -16.71 2.84 -1.34
C ASN A 153 -18.13 2.38 -1.72
N LYS A 154 -19.08 3.31 -1.84
CA LYS A 154 -20.48 3.06 -2.21
C LYS A 154 -20.88 3.89 -3.44
N PHE A 155 -19.93 4.18 -4.34
CA PHE A 155 -20.24 4.90 -5.58
C PHE A 155 -21.17 4.07 -6.46
N SER A 156 -22.13 4.71 -7.12
CA SER A 156 -23.16 4.04 -7.90
C SER A 156 -23.36 4.68 -9.27
N GLY A 157 -24.14 4.01 -10.13
CA GLY A 157 -24.35 4.45 -11.52
C GLY A 157 -23.16 4.13 -12.42
N GLN A 158 -23.10 4.77 -13.58
CA GLN A 158 -22.08 4.44 -14.59
C GLN A 158 -20.70 4.95 -14.22
N ILE A 159 -19.66 4.23 -14.66
CA ILE A 159 -18.30 4.76 -14.70
C ILE A 159 -18.30 5.95 -15.69
N PRO A 160 -17.87 7.15 -15.28
CA PRO A 160 -17.89 8.31 -16.17
C PRO A 160 -17.06 8.12 -17.44
N ILE A 161 -17.64 8.43 -18.59
CA ILE A 161 -16.95 8.32 -19.89
C ILE A 161 -15.67 9.15 -19.91
N SER A 162 -15.66 10.32 -19.25
CA SER A 162 -14.48 11.17 -19.13
C SER A 162 -13.27 10.49 -18.47
N VAL A 163 -13.43 9.39 -17.72
CA VAL A 163 -12.29 8.60 -17.21
C VAL A 163 -11.51 7.94 -18.35
N GLY A 164 -12.21 7.43 -19.37
CA GLY A 164 -11.61 6.79 -20.55
C GLY A 164 -10.94 7.77 -21.53
N GLU A 165 -11.17 9.06 -21.33
CA GLU A 165 -10.60 10.16 -22.13
C GLU A 165 -9.35 10.79 -21.48
N LEU A 166 -8.98 10.35 -20.26
CA LEU A 166 -7.84 10.92 -19.54
C LEU A 166 -6.51 10.55 -20.21
N PRO A 167 -5.72 11.53 -20.69
CA PRO A 167 -4.55 11.30 -21.55
C PRO A 167 -3.30 10.87 -20.79
N ASN A 168 -3.37 10.64 -19.48
CA ASN A 168 -2.22 10.26 -18.65
C ASN A 168 -2.58 9.22 -17.58
N LEU A 169 -3.80 8.69 -17.57
CA LEU A 169 -4.27 7.79 -16.52
C LEU A 169 -3.59 6.43 -16.65
N LYS A 170 -2.90 5.99 -15.60
CA LYS A 170 -2.15 4.73 -15.55
C LYS A 170 -2.72 3.72 -14.59
N GLU A 171 -3.31 4.20 -13.50
CA GLU A 171 -3.83 3.37 -12.41
C GLU A 171 -5.28 3.77 -12.13
N LEU A 172 -6.20 2.80 -12.26
CA LEU A 172 -7.63 2.98 -12.00
C LEU A 172 -8.14 1.82 -11.14
N HIS A 173 -8.51 2.13 -9.90
CA HIS A 173 -9.04 1.17 -8.93
C HIS A 173 -10.45 1.59 -8.54
N LEU A 174 -11.45 0.81 -8.98
CA LEU A 174 -12.87 1.06 -8.74
C LEU A 174 -13.54 -0.13 -8.03
N GLU A 175 -12.77 -1.15 -7.66
CA GLU A 175 -13.27 -2.39 -7.08
C GLU A 175 -14.03 -2.19 -5.77
N TYR A 176 -14.96 -3.10 -5.46
CA TYR A 176 -15.82 -3.01 -4.26
C TYR A 176 -16.58 -1.68 -4.20
N ASN A 177 -17.36 -1.40 -5.23
CA ASN A 177 -18.32 -0.29 -5.30
C ASN A 177 -19.66 -0.81 -5.84
N GLU A 178 -20.57 0.09 -6.21
CA GLU A 178 -21.86 -0.23 -6.82
C GLU A 178 -21.98 0.33 -8.25
N PHE A 179 -20.85 0.50 -8.96
CA PHE A 179 -20.86 0.96 -10.35
C PHE A 179 -21.63 -0.01 -11.25
N SER A 180 -22.43 0.50 -12.17
CA SER A 180 -23.30 -0.29 -13.04
C SER A 180 -23.24 0.15 -14.50
N GLY A 181 -23.79 -0.66 -15.40
CA GLY A 181 -23.76 -0.39 -16.84
C GLY A 181 -22.40 -0.66 -17.48
N PRO A 182 -22.18 -0.19 -18.72
CA PRO A 182 -21.01 -0.54 -19.51
C PRO A 182 -19.73 0.10 -19.02
N ILE A 183 -18.62 -0.61 -19.20
CA ILE A 183 -17.27 -0.07 -19.00
C ILE A 183 -16.97 0.90 -20.17
N PRO A 184 -16.53 2.15 -19.91
CA PRO A 184 -16.19 3.08 -20.99
C PRO A 184 -14.96 2.58 -21.76
N ALA A 185 -14.93 2.86 -23.06
CA ALA A 185 -13.74 2.60 -23.87
C ALA A 185 -12.61 3.57 -23.48
N PHE A 186 -11.38 3.07 -23.50
CA PHE A 186 -10.19 3.87 -23.21
C PHE A 186 -9.55 4.31 -24.54
N SER A 187 -9.24 5.60 -24.63
CA SER A 187 -8.77 6.24 -25.88
C SER A 187 -7.43 5.66 -26.37
N ASP A 188 -6.60 5.22 -25.44
CA ASP A 188 -5.33 4.54 -25.69
C ASP A 188 -5.29 3.26 -24.83
N PRO A 189 -5.28 2.05 -25.42
CA PRO A 189 -5.25 0.80 -24.65
C PRO A 189 -4.01 0.70 -23.77
N ASP A 190 -2.85 1.18 -24.24
CA ASP A 190 -1.58 0.99 -23.55
C ASP A 190 -1.37 1.98 -22.39
N ILE A 191 -2.30 2.91 -22.20
CA ILE A 191 -2.13 3.98 -21.21
C ILE A 191 -2.35 3.49 -19.78
N ILE A 192 -3.34 2.61 -19.58
CA ILE A 192 -3.63 2.01 -18.27
C ILE A 192 -2.76 0.78 -18.11
N THR A 193 -1.99 0.78 -17.04
CA THR A 193 -1.08 -0.31 -16.69
C THR A 193 -1.53 -1.07 -15.44
N ASN A 194 -2.42 -0.48 -14.64
CA ASN A 194 -2.98 -1.10 -13.45
C ASN A 194 -4.48 -0.77 -13.37
N LEU A 195 -5.32 -1.81 -13.35
CA LEU A 195 -6.77 -1.70 -13.41
C LEU A 195 -7.39 -2.75 -12.49
N ASP A 196 -8.37 -2.35 -11.70
CA ASP A 196 -9.29 -3.27 -11.04
C ASP A 196 -10.72 -2.69 -11.04
N LEU A 197 -11.64 -3.42 -11.65
CA LEU A 197 -13.06 -3.11 -11.77
C LEU A 197 -13.94 -4.19 -11.11
N SER A 198 -13.32 -5.13 -10.40
CA SER A 198 -14.00 -6.29 -9.81
C SER A 198 -15.00 -5.87 -8.74
N ASN A 199 -15.92 -6.77 -8.37
CA ASN A 199 -16.85 -6.55 -7.25
C ASN A 199 -17.69 -5.28 -7.43
N ASN A 200 -18.35 -5.15 -8.59
CA ASN A 200 -19.28 -4.08 -8.92
C ASN A 200 -20.57 -4.66 -9.53
N LYS A 201 -21.39 -3.84 -10.17
CA LYS A 201 -22.62 -4.21 -10.89
C LYS A 201 -22.49 -3.92 -12.40
N LEU A 202 -21.28 -4.01 -12.95
CA LEU A 202 -20.99 -3.66 -14.34
C LEU A 202 -21.64 -4.67 -15.31
N GLU A 203 -22.01 -4.17 -16.49
CA GLU A 203 -22.83 -4.89 -17.46
C GLU A 203 -22.26 -4.73 -18.88
N GLY A 204 -22.56 -5.67 -19.78
CA GLY A 204 -22.23 -5.56 -21.20
C GLY A 204 -20.84 -6.09 -21.58
N GLU A 205 -20.45 -5.83 -22.83
CA GLU A 205 -19.18 -6.32 -23.39
C GLU A 205 -17.99 -5.56 -22.81
N ILE A 206 -16.95 -6.28 -22.40
CA ILE A 206 -15.67 -5.68 -22.00
C ILE A 206 -15.03 -5.00 -23.22
N PRO A 207 -14.73 -3.68 -23.16
CA PRO A 207 -14.14 -2.95 -24.28
C PRO A 207 -12.81 -3.56 -24.73
N LYS A 208 -12.59 -3.61 -26.05
CA LYS A 208 -11.35 -4.13 -26.65
C LYS A 208 -10.08 -3.42 -26.16
N SER A 209 -10.19 -2.16 -25.74
CA SER A 209 -9.10 -1.39 -25.14
C SER A 209 -8.60 -1.98 -23.81
N LEU A 210 -9.31 -2.96 -23.24
CA LEU A 210 -8.95 -3.63 -21.99
C LEU A 210 -8.62 -5.12 -22.18
N ASN A 211 -8.38 -5.56 -23.43
CA ASN A 211 -8.04 -6.95 -23.73
C ASN A 211 -6.72 -7.44 -23.12
N GLN A 212 -5.84 -6.53 -22.72
CA GLN A 212 -4.56 -6.87 -22.08
C GLN A 212 -4.71 -7.29 -20.60
N PHE A 213 -5.88 -7.06 -19.98
CA PHE A 213 -6.10 -7.37 -18.57
C PHE A 213 -6.77 -8.73 -18.41
N ASP A 214 -6.33 -9.48 -17.41
CA ASP A 214 -6.87 -10.80 -17.07
C ASP A 214 -8.31 -10.72 -16.55
N ALA A 215 -9.04 -11.84 -16.62
CA ALA A 215 -10.41 -11.99 -16.10
C ALA A 215 -10.61 -11.42 -14.68
N LYS A 216 -9.58 -11.55 -13.84
CA LYS A 216 -9.60 -11.17 -12.43
C LYS A 216 -10.03 -9.71 -12.20
N VAL A 217 -9.60 -8.79 -13.05
CA VAL A 217 -9.92 -7.37 -12.89
C VAL A 217 -11.39 -7.06 -13.16
N PHE A 218 -12.15 -8.02 -13.69
CA PHE A 218 -13.58 -7.91 -14.01
C PHE A 218 -14.45 -8.84 -13.15
N GLU A 219 -13.85 -9.64 -12.26
CA GLU A 219 -14.55 -10.65 -11.47
C GLU A 219 -15.69 -10.06 -10.64
N ASN A 220 -16.66 -10.89 -10.29
CA ASN A 220 -17.83 -10.52 -9.48
C ASN A 220 -18.67 -9.37 -10.09
N ASN A 221 -18.68 -9.25 -11.42
CA ASN A 221 -19.65 -8.46 -12.18
C ASN A 221 -20.51 -9.41 -13.04
N ALA A 222 -21.67 -9.80 -12.51
CA ALA A 222 -22.45 -10.92 -13.04
C ALA A 222 -22.86 -10.75 -14.52
N ASP A 223 -23.06 -9.51 -14.97
CA ASP A 223 -23.63 -9.17 -16.28
C ASP A 223 -22.58 -8.70 -17.30
N LEU A 224 -21.29 -8.69 -16.96
CA LEU A 224 -20.23 -8.52 -17.95
C LEU A 224 -20.10 -9.75 -18.85
N CYS A 225 -19.66 -9.54 -20.08
CA CYS A 225 -19.38 -10.60 -21.05
C CYS A 225 -18.18 -10.19 -21.93
N GLY A 226 -17.58 -11.16 -22.63
CA GLY A 226 -16.42 -10.93 -23.47
C GLY A 226 -15.40 -12.07 -23.38
N PRO A 227 -14.37 -12.06 -24.26
CA PRO A 227 -13.38 -13.12 -24.35
C PRO A 227 -12.59 -13.33 -23.05
N GLN A 228 -12.35 -12.26 -22.28
CA GLN A 228 -11.63 -12.31 -21.01
C GLN A 228 -12.36 -13.16 -19.95
N LEU A 229 -13.70 -13.21 -20.00
CA LEU A 229 -14.52 -13.96 -19.05
C LEU A 229 -15.00 -15.30 -19.60
N GLU A 230 -14.57 -15.68 -20.80
CA GLU A 230 -15.07 -16.84 -21.55
C GLU A 230 -16.62 -16.89 -21.63
N LYS A 231 -17.25 -15.69 -21.63
CA LYS A 231 -18.70 -15.53 -21.59
C LYS A 231 -19.18 -14.83 -22.85
N GLU A 232 -20.00 -15.53 -23.63
CA GLU A 232 -20.61 -14.96 -24.84
C GLU A 232 -21.52 -13.79 -24.49
N CYS A 233 -21.35 -12.68 -25.21
CA CYS A 233 -22.26 -11.56 -25.14
C CYS A 233 -23.55 -11.89 -25.88
N LYS A 234 -24.69 -11.75 -25.19
CA LYS A 234 -25.99 -11.86 -25.84
C LYS A 234 -26.07 -10.73 -26.86
N ALA A 235 -26.23 -11.07 -28.13
CA ALA A 235 -26.56 -10.09 -29.15
C ALA A 235 -27.88 -9.40 -28.74
N GLU A 236 -27.91 -8.07 -28.77
CA GLU A 236 -29.16 -7.33 -28.64
C GLU A 236 -30.10 -7.78 -29.77
N ASP A 237 -31.07 -8.62 -29.43
CA ASP A 237 -32.18 -8.92 -30.33
C ASP A 237 -33.06 -7.67 -30.37
N SER A 238 -32.79 -6.85 -31.38
CA SER A 238 -33.65 -5.77 -31.80
C SER A 238 -34.89 -6.35 -32.48
N THR A 239 -35.79 -6.93 -31.70
CA THR A 239 -37.15 -7.24 -32.14
C THR A 239 -38.16 -6.46 -31.32
N GLN A 240 -38.98 -5.71 -32.06
CA GLN A 240 -40.12 -4.91 -31.59
C GLN A 240 -41.10 -5.75 -30.73
N PRO A 241 -41.92 -5.09 -29.90
CA PRO A 241 -42.81 -5.77 -28.97
C PRO A 241 -43.98 -6.43 -29.70
N ASP A 242 -44.01 -7.76 -29.69
CA ASP A 242 -45.24 -8.49 -30.01
C ASP A 242 -46.20 -8.40 -28.82
N VAL A 243 -47.30 -7.72 -29.10
CA VAL A 243 -48.50 -7.60 -28.28
C VAL A 243 -49.20 -8.95 -28.27
N GLU A 244 -49.33 -9.58 -27.10
CA GLU A 244 -50.41 -10.55 -26.86
C GLU A 244 -51.09 -10.34 -25.50
N PRO A 245 -52.40 -10.65 -25.41
CA PRO A 245 -53.34 -9.79 -24.72
C PRO A 245 -53.69 -10.26 -23.31
N SER A 246 -54.18 -9.28 -22.55
CA SER A 246 -54.76 -9.43 -21.23
C SER A 246 -55.83 -10.53 -21.13
N ALA A 247 -55.70 -11.39 -20.13
CA ALA A 247 -56.85 -12.09 -19.54
C ALA A 247 -56.84 -11.87 -18.02
N GLY A 248 -57.92 -11.27 -17.53
CA GLY A 248 -58.17 -10.93 -16.13
C GLY A 248 -58.42 -12.11 -15.19
N PRO A 249 -58.80 -11.83 -13.93
CA PRO A 249 -58.22 -12.48 -12.75
C PRO A 249 -59.09 -13.60 -12.17
N LYS A 250 -58.49 -14.60 -11.53
CA LYS A 250 -59.16 -15.46 -10.52
C LYS A 250 -58.25 -15.84 -9.36
N SER A 251 -58.51 -15.20 -8.22
CA SER A 251 -58.62 -15.73 -6.84
C SER A 251 -57.90 -17.03 -6.46
N SER A 252 -57.15 -17.01 -5.35
CA SER A 252 -57.52 -17.71 -4.09
C SER A 252 -56.30 -18.19 -3.28
N THR A 253 -56.12 -17.61 -2.09
CA THR A 253 -55.62 -18.21 -0.82
C THR A 253 -54.33 -19.05 -0.74
N LYS A 254 -53.41 -19.01 -1.72
CA LYS A 254 -52.12 -19.73 -1.60
C LYS A 254 -50.91 -18.90 -1.15
N TRP A 255 -50.95 -17.57 -1.25
CA TRP A 255 -49.80 -16.72 -0.89
C TRP A 255 -49.61 -16.54 0.61
N ILE A 256 -50.69 -16.55 1.40
CA ILE A 256 -50.62 -16.36 2.85
C ILE A 256 -49.89 -17.54 3.52
N ILE A 257 -50.13 -18.77 3.05
CA ILE A 257 -49.46 -19.97 3.58
C ILE A 257 -47.96 -19.94 3.25
N MET A 258 -47.59 -19.51 2.04
CA MET A 258 -46.18 -19.35 1.65
C MET A 258 -45.46 -18.30 2.50
N ILE A 259 -46.11 -17.16 2.78
CA ILE A 259 -45.51 -16.11 3.62
C ILE A 259 -45.30 -16.61 5.06
N VAL A 260 -46.25 -17.36 5.62
CA VAL A 260 -46.12 -17.92 6.98
C VAL A 260 -45.04 -19.00 7.04
N VAL A 261 -44.91 -19.85 6.01
CA VAL A 261 -43.87 -20.88 5.92
C VAL A 261 -42.49 -20.25 5.76
N VAL A 262 -42.35 -19.23 4.92
CA VAL A 262 -41.09 -18.49 4.74
C VAL A 262 -40.72 -17.74 6.01
N ALA A 263 -41.67 -17.10 6.70
CA ALA A 263 -41.42 -16.43 7.97
C ALA A 263 -40.99 -17.40 9.08
N LEU A 264 -41.62 -18.58 9.16
CA LEU A 264 -41.21 -19.65 10.09
C LEU A 264 -39.84 -20.21 9.77
N LEU A 265 -39.50 -20.39 8.49
CA LEU A 265 -38.17 -20.83 8.06
C LEU A 265 -37.10 -19.79 8.38
N ILE A 266 -37.39 -18.50 8.16
CA ILE A 266 -36.49 -17.40 8.53
C ILE A 266 -36.30 -17.36 10.06
N LEU A 267 -37.35 -17.55 10.84
CA LEU A 267 -37.24 -17.61 12.31
C LEU A 267 -36.43 -18.82 12.78
N ILE A 268 -36.53 -19.97 12.11
CA ILE A 268 -35.71 -21.15 12.41
C ILE A 268 -34.24 -20.93 12.02
N ILE A 269 -33.98 -20.25 10.90
CA ILE A 269 -32.62 -19.89 10.46
C ILE A 269 -31.99 -18.89 11.44
N LEU A 270 -32.74 -17.87 11.85
CA LEU A 270 -32.29 -16.89 12.86
C LEU A 270 -32.10 -17.54 14.24
N ALA A 271 -32.94 -18.51 14.62
CA ALA A 271 -32.76 -19.27 15.85
C ALA A 271 -31.55 -20.23 15.81
N LYS A 272 -31.18 -20.75 14.63
CA LYS A 272 -29.96 -21.54 14.42
C LYS A 272 -28.69 -20.69 14.35
N ALA A 273 -28.76 -19.48 13.78
CA ALA A 273 -27.62 -18.56 13.70
C ALA A 273 -27.12 -18.10 15.08
N ASN A 274 -27.98 -18.14 16.12
CA ASN A 274 -27.60 -17.83 17.50
C ASN A 274 -27.10 -19.05 18.32
N ARG A 275 -26.88 -20.21 17.70
CA ARG A 275 -26.30 -21.38 18.37
C ARG A 275 -25.31 -22.12 17.48
N ILE A 276 -24.14 -21.52 17.24
CA ILE A 276 -22.93 -22.30 16.91
C ILE A 276 -21.77 -21.68 17.69
N GLU A 277 -21.48 -22.31 18.82
CA GLU A 277 -20.20 -22.27 19.51
C GLU A 277 -19.45 -23.56 19.10
N GLU A 278 -18.16 -23.39 18.84
CA GLU A 278 -17.07 -24.32 18.48
C GLU A 278 -17.38 -25.79 18.17
N ASP A 279 -17.03 -26.24 16.96
CA ASP A 279 -16.55 -27.61 16.77
C ASP A 279 -15.48 -27.71 15.66
N HIS A 280 -14.40 -28.40 16.02
CA HIS A 280 -13.21 -28.68 15.21
C HIS A 280 -13.50 -29.48 13.94
N VAL A 281 -12.90 -29.06 12.81
CA VAL A 281 -12.71 -29.93 11.64
C VAL A 281 -11.22 -30.10 11.37
N ARG A 282 -10.75 -31.35 11.48
CA ARG A 282 -9.41 -31.81 11.12
C ARG A 282 -9.21 -31.76 9.59
N PRO A 283 -8.04 -31.39 9.07
CA PRO A 283 -7.75 -31.52 7.65
C PRO A 283 -7.27 -32.93 7.32
N SER A 284 -7.87 -33.55 6.30
CA SER A 284 -7.39 -34.79 5.70
C SER A 284 -6.55 -34.49 4.46
N GLY A 285 -5.27 -34.87 4.50
CA GLY A 285 -4.56 -35.53 3.41
C GLY A 285 -4.30 -34.79 2.09
N GLY A 286 -3.17 -34.08 2.02
CA GLY A 286 -2.13 -34.23 0.99
C GLY A 286 -2.46 -34.03 -0.49
N SER A 287 -2.30 -32.79 -0.97
CA SER A 287 -1.61 -32.50 -2.24
C SER A 287 -0.48 -31.52 -1.93
N MET A 288 0.68 -31.75 -2.52
CA MET A 288 1.93 -30.99 -2.34
C MET A 288 1.64 -29.48 -2.45
N GLY A 289 1.99 -28.72 -1.41
CA GLY A 289 1.55 -27.35 -1.19
C GLY A 289 1.82 -26.44 -2.39
N ASP A 290 0.77 -25.77 -2.86
CA ASP A 290 0.90 -24.65 -3.78
C ASP A 290 1.77 -23.57 -3.11
N LEU A 291 3.04 -23.51 -3.48
CA LEU A 291 3.94 -22.40 -3.18
C LEU A 291 3.41 -21.19 -3.93
N VAL A 292 2.69 -20.34 -3.21
CA VAL A 292 2.06 -19.13 -3.70
C VAL A 292 2.91 -17.94 -3.29
N MET A 293 3.64 -17.35 -4.22
CA MET A 293 4.39 -16.13 -3.99
C MET A 293 3.44 -14.94 -4.03
N VAL A 294 3.34 -14.22 -2.91
CA VAL A 294 2.50 -13.03 -2.78
C VAL A 294 3.38 -11.80 -2.80
N ASN A 295 3.25 -11.00 -3.85
CA ASN A 295 3.84 -9.67 -3.92
C ASN A 295 2.71 -8.63 -3.88
N GLU A 296 2.65 -7.82 -2.83
CA GLU A 296 1.58 -6.83 -2.63
C GLU A 296 1.49 -5.80 -3.77
N GLU A 297 2.57 -5.58 -4.53
CA GLU A 297 2.61 -4.63 -5.65
C GLU A 297 2.33 -5.27 -7.02
N ARG A 298 2.58 -6.58 -7.17
CA ARG A 298 2.58 -7.27 -8.48
C ARG A 298 1.66 -8.48 -8.56
N GLY A 299 0.91 -8.76 -7.50
CA GLY A 299 -0.04 -9.85 -7.43
C GLY A 299 0.57 -11.17 -6.95
N VAL A 300 -0.25 -12.21 -7.06
CA VAL A 300 0.00 -13.54 -6.49
C VAL A 300 0.21 -14.53 -7.61
N PHE A 301 1.29 -15.30 -7.58
CA PHE A 301 1.55 -16.35 -8.59
C PHE A 301 2.21 -17.58 -7.96
N GLY A 302 1.90 -18.76 -8.51
CA GLY A 302 2.40 -20.04 -8.03
C GLY A 302 3.41 -20.70 -8.97
N LEU A 303 3.97 -21.83 -8.52
CA LEU A 303 4.86 -22.65 -9.35
C LEU A 303 4.21 -23.06 -10.69
N HIS A 304 2.89 -23.25 -10.70
CA HIS A 304 2.18 -23.61 -11.93
C HIS A 304 2.21 -22.49 -12.99
N ASP A 305 2.09 -21.23 -12.57
CA ASP A 305 2.16 -20.07 -13.45
C ASP A 305 3.57 -19.92 -14.02
N LEU A 306 4.58 -20.18 -13.20
CA LEU A 306 5.99 -20.18 -13.59
C LEU A 306 6.31 -21.22 -14.66
N MET A 307 5.70 -22.42 -14.54
CA MET A 307 5.90 -23.52 -15.48
C MET A 307 5.19 -23.33 -16.83
N LYS A 308 4.19 -22.42 -16.89
CA LYS A 308 3.47 -22.03 -18.11
C LYS A 308 4.04 -20.77 -18.78
N ALA A 309 4.87 -20.01 -18.07
CA ALA A 309 5.40 -18.74 -18.52
C ALA A 309 6.37 -18.87 -19.71
N ALA A 310 6.32 -17.89 -20.62
CA ALA A 310 7.32 -17.77 -21.68
C ALA A 310 8.64 -17.29 -21.06
N ALA A 311 9.74 -17.98 -21.37
CA ALA A 311 11.03 -17.76 -20.71
C ALA A 311 12.16 -17.57 -21.72
N GLU A 312 12.91 -16.48 -21.57
CA GLU A 312 14.16 -16.25 -22.31
C GLU A 312 15.37 -16.58 -21.43
N VAL A 313 16.36 -17.29 -21.98
CA VAL A 313 17.59 -17.61 -21.27
C VAL A 313 18.40 -16.33 -21.12
N LEU A 314 18.55 -15.85 -19.89
CA LEU A 314 19.41 -14.71 -19.58
C LEU A 314 20.88 -15.12 -19.45
N GLY A 315 21.14 -16.35 -18.99
CA GLY A 315 22.50 -16.86 -18.85
C GLY A 315 22.57 -18.27 -18.29
N ASN A 316 23.58 -19.01 -18.72
CA ASN A 316 23.91 -20.34 -18.19
C ASN A 316 25.18 -20.22 -17.33
N GLY A 317 25.08 -20.60 -16.06
CA GLY A 317 26.20 -20.66 -15.12
C GLY A 317 26.48 -22.09 -14.65
N GLY A 318 27.51 -22.25 -13.81
CA GLY A 318 27.93 -23.56 -13.29
C GLY A 318 26.84 -24.33 -12.53
N LEU A 319 25.91 -23.62 -11.87
CA LEU A 319 24.88 -24.20 -10.99
C LEU A 319 23.47 -24.24 -11.60
N GLY A 320 23.29 -23.78 -12.83
CA GLY A 320 21.96 -23.73 -13.43
C GLY A 320 21.82 -22.70 -14.54
N SER A 321 20.57 -22.49 -14.93
CA SER A 321 20.19 -21.57 -16.00
C SER A 321 19.28 -20.50 -15.42
N ALA A 322 19.63 -19.24 -15.63
CA ALA A 322 18.77 -18.12 -15.31
C ALA A 322 17.89 -17.80 -16.51
N TYR A 323 16.60 -17.66 -16.23
CA TYR A 323 15.58 -17.32 -17.20
C TYR A 323 14.90 -16.05 -16.76
N LYS A 324 14.60 -15.16 -17.69
CA LYS A 324 13.58 -14.15 -17.47
C LYS A 324 12.29 -14.78 -17.96
N ALA A 325 11.41 -15.08 -17.02
CA ALA A 325 10.09 -15.62 -17.30
C ALA A 325 9.09 -14.47 -17.22
N MET A 326 8.27 -14.36 -18.26
CA MET A 326 7.12 -13.48 -18.26
C MET A 326 5.90 -14.33 -17.97
N LEU A 327 5.36 -14.17 -16.76
CA LEU A 327 4.15 -14.85 -16.33
C LEU A 327 2.95 -14.36 -17.15
N GLY A 328 1.85 -15.13 -17.14
CA GLY A 328 0.62 -14.78 -17.88
C GLY A 328 0.05 -13.41 -17.51
N ASN A 329 0.24 -12.99 -16.25
CA ASN A 329 -0.15 -11.69 -15.71
C ASN A 329 0.84 -10.54 -16.05
N GLY A 330 1.79 -10.75 -16.97
CA GLY A 330 2.77 -9.76 -17.41
C GLY A 330 3.92 -9.50 -16.43
N VAL A 331 3.90 -10.11 -15.24
CA VAL A 331 4.99 -9.98 -14.27
C VAL A 331 6.22 -10.69 -14.83
N SER A 332 7.27 -9.90 -15.07
CA SER A 332 8.58 -10.43 -15.39
C SER A 332 9.30 -10.81 -14.11
N VAL A 333 9.61 -12.09 -13.98
CA VAL A 333 10.40 -12.65 -12.89
C VAL A 333 11.69 -13.23 -13.44
N VAL A 334 12.78 -13.10 -12.68
CA VAL A 334 14.00 -13.83 -12.98
C VAL A 334 13.95 -15.15 -12.21
N VAL A 335 13.89 -16.25 -12.95
CA VAL A 335 13.84 -17.61 -12.41
C VAL A 335 15.18 -18.26 -12.65
N LYS A 336 15.91 -18.55 -11.58
CA LYS A 336 17.12 -19.36 -11.68
C LYS A 336 16.74 -20.82 -11.49
N ARG A 337 16.70 -21.59 -12.58
CA ARG A 337 16.57 -23.04 -12.52
C ARG A 337 17.91 -23.61 -12.09
N VAL A 338 18.01 -23.95 -10.82
CA VAL A 338 19.18 -24.62 -10.28
C VAL A 338 19.20 -26.06 -10.82
N LYS A 339 20.30 -26.49 -11.43
CA LYS A 339 20.44 -27.86 -11.95
C LYS A 339 20.39 -28.91 -10.83
N GLU A 340 20.57 -28.47 -9.59
CA GLU A 340 20.61 -29.29 -8.37
C GLU A 340 19.75 -28.65 -7.26
N MET A 341 18.43 -28.54 -7.46
CA MET A 341 17.49 -27.97 -6.48
C MET A 341 17.22 -28.89 -5.26
N ASN A 342 17.99 -29.97 -5.10
CA ASN A 342 17.83 -30.99 -4.06
C ASN A 342 18.92 -30.94 -2.97
N GLN A 343 19.68 -29.85 -2.82
CA GLN A 343 20.82 -29.83 -1.89
C GLN A 343 20.77 -28.82 -0.74
N MET A 344 19.92 -27.79 -0.75
CA MET A 344 19.92 -26.77 0.31
C MET A 344 18.53 -26.63 0.93
N THR A 345 18.42 -27.05 2.18
CA THR A 345 17.21 -26.91 3.00
C THR A 345 17.11 -25.47 3.55
N LYS A 346 15.90 -25.04 3.95
CA LYS A 346 15.65 -23.65 4.38
C LYS A 346 16.53 -23.21 5.54
N ASP A 347 16.75 -24.10 6.49
CA ASP A 347 17.69 -23.92 7.61
C ASP A 347 19.12 -23.65 7.14
N VAL A 348 19.63 -24.41 6.17
CA VAL A 348 20.98 -24.20 5.62
C VAL A 348 21.07 -22.85 4.91
N PHE A 349 20.03 -22.48 4.16
CA PHE A 349 19.95 -21.19 3.48
C PHE A 349 19.90 -20.02 4.48
N ASP A 350 19.01 -20.09 5.46
CA ASP A 350 18.82 -19.04 6.47
C ASP A 350 20.09 -18.82 7.31
N ALA A 351 20.82 -19.90 7.64
CA ALA A 351 22.11 -19.80 8.31
C ALA A 351 23.19 -19.12 7.44
N GLU A 352 23.25 -19.41 6.13
CA GLU A 352 24.20 -18.74 5.24
C GLU A 352 23.88 -17.25 5.05
N ILE A 353 22.61 -16.87 5.03
CA ILE A 353 22.21 -15.46 5.04
C ILE A 353 22.71 -14.77 6.32
N ILE A 354 22.47 -15.36 7.50
CA ILE A 354 22.92 -14.79 8.77
C ILE A 354 24.44 -14.70 8.84
N LYS A 355 25.16 -15.75 8.42
CA LYS A 355 26.63 -15.75 8.36
C LYS A 355 27.15 -14.66 7.43
N GLY A 356 26.61 -14.52 6.23
CA GLY A 356 27.10 -13.51 5.31
C GLY A 356 26.76 -12.08 5.74
N VAL A 357 25.64 -11.83 6.42
CA VAL A 357 25.38 -10.55 7.11
C VAL A 357 26.45 -10.30 8.18
N ALA A 358 26.76 -11.30 9.01
CA ALA A 358 27.80 -11.19 10.04
C ALA A 358 29.19 -10.91 9.43
N ARG A 359 29.57 -11.61 8.34
CA ARG A 359 30.81 -11.36 7.59
C ARG A 359 30.86 -9.94 7.04
N GLY A 360 29.79 -9.47 6.40
CA GLY A 360 29.70 -8.11 5.87
C GLY A 360 29.84 -7.05 6.96
N MET A 361 29.19 -7.26 8.11
CA MET A 361 29.33 -6.37 9.26
C MET A 361 30.73 -6.39 9.85
N GLY A 362 31.36 -7.57 9.93
CA GLY A 362 32.75 -7.72 10.34
C GLY A 362 33.69 -6.93 9.43
N PHE A 363 33.52 -7.07 8.11
CA PHE A 363 34.29 -6.32 7.12
C PHE A 363 34.11 -4.80 7.27
N LEU A 364 32.87 -4.32 7.42
CA LEU A 364 32.61 -2.88 7.58
C LEU A 364 33.30 -2.32 8.83
N HIS A 365 33.15 -3.00 9.97
CA HIS A 365 33.73 -2.56 11.24
C HIS A 365 35.23 -2.81 11.36
N SER A 366 35.82 -3.66 10.53
CA SER A 366 37.28 -3.85 10.45
C SER A 366 37.94 -2.87 9.48
N GLU A 367 37.45 -2.79 8.24
CA GLU A 367 38.06 -1.98 7.17
C GLU A 367 37.85 -0.49 7.39
N PHE A 368 36.68 -0.10 7.92
CA PHE A 368 36.35 1.29 8.21
C PHE A 368 36.48 1.66 9.70
N ALA A 369 37.18 0.83 10.49
CA ALA A 369 37.37 1.05 11.93
C ALA A 369 37.92 2.45 12.28
N SER A 370 38.79 2.99 11.42
CA SER A 370 39.40 4.32 11.60
C SER A 370 38.41 5.49 11.49
N TYR A 371 37.23 5.26 10.91
CA TYR A 371 36.20 6.28 10.70
C TYR A 371 35.06 6.21 11.73
N ASP A 372 35.09 5.25 12.66
CA ASP A 372 34.01 4.97 13.64
C ASP A 372 32.62 5.01 12.99
N LEU A 373 32.52 4.31 11.85
CA LEU A 373 31.45 4.51 10.89
C LEU A 373 30.51 3.30 10.91
N PRO A 374 29.41 3.34 11.67
CA PRO A 374 28.43 2.27 11.64
C PRO A 374 27.73 2.22 10.28
N HIS A 375 27.23 1.03 9.92
CA HIS A 375 26.33 0.85 8.78
C HIS A 375 25.13 1.79 8.91
N GLY A 376 24.54 1.86 10.10
CA GLY A 376 23.52 2.84 10.47
C GLY A 376 22.12 2.58 9.90
N ASN A 377 21.97 1.66 8.95
CA ASN A 377 20.70 1.40 8.26
C ASN A 377 20.52 -0.10 7.92
N LEU A 378 21.08 -0.98 8.74
CA LEU A 378 21.03 -2.43 8.49
C LEU A 378 19.62 -2.97 8.77
N LYS A 379 18.96 -3.54 7.76
CA LYS A 379 17.63 -4.19 7.87
C LYS A 379 17.48 -5.23 6.76
N SER A 380 16.52 -6.15 6.86
CA SER A 380 16.36 -7.23 5.87
C SER A 380 16.20 -6.72 4.43
N SER A 381 15.44 -5.65 4.20
CA SER A 381 15.31 -5.01 2.87
C SER A 381 16.60 -4.42 2.29
N ASN A 382 17.67 -4.29 3.11
CA ASN A 382 18.98 -3.82 2.69
C ASN A 382 20.01 -4.97 2.60
N VAL A 383 19.59 -6.22 2.79
CA VAL A 383 20.38 -7.43 2.52
C VAL A 383 19.93 -8.00 1.18
N LEU A 384 20.73 -7.80 0.15
CA LEU A 384 20.44 -8.28 -1.21
C LEU A 384 20.97 -9.69 -1.39
N ILE A 385 20.27 -10.52 -2.15
CA ILE A 385 20.72 -11.88 -2.45
C ILE A 385 21.34 -11.89 -3.85
N GLY A 386 22.65 -12.16 -3.91
CA GLY A 386 23.40 -12.25 -5.15
C GLY A 386 23.05 -13.49 -5.98
N ASN A 387 23.59 -13.56 -7.19
CA ASN A 387 23.31 -14.66 -8.11
C ASN A 387 23.66 -16.03 -7.53
N ASP A 388 24.64 -16.12 -6.64
CA ASP A 388 25.09 -17.38 -6.02
C ASP A 388 24.58 -17.53 -4.57
N TYR A 389 23.47 -16.89 -4.24
CA TYR A 389 22.85 -16.89 -2.90
C TYR A 389 23.69 -16.21 -1.80
N GLU A 390 24.81 -15.60 -2.18
CA GLU A 390 25.62 -14.78 -1.29
C GLU A 390 24.85 -13.51 -0.86
N PRO A 391 24.68 -13.27 0.45
CA PRO A 391 24.06 -12.05 0.95
C PRO A 391 25.03 -10.87 0.81
N LEU A 392 24.52 -9.76 0.29
CA LEU A 392 25.26 -8.53 0.04
C LEU A 392 24.63 -7.39 0.84
N LEU A 393 25.42 -6.72 1.69
CA LEU A 393 24.95 -5.55 2.41
C LEU A 393 24.89 -4.34 1.45
N SER A 394 23.77 -3.63 1.48
CA SER A 394 23.54 -2.41 0.71
C SER A 394 23.17 -1.26 1.65
N ASP A 395 23.17 -0.03 1.12
CA ASP A 395 22.77 1.16 1.87
C ASP A 395 23.53 1.43 3.18
N TYR A 396 24.82 1.06 3.21
CA TYR A 396 25.74 1.33 4.31
C TYR A 396 26.40 2.71 4.20
N ALA A 397 26.95 3.19 5.31
CA ALA A 397 27.79 4.39 5.35
C ALA A 397 27.14 5.72 4.96
N PHE A 398 25.81 5.81 4.92
CA PHE A 398 25.13 7.08 4.62
C PHE A 398 25.25 8.09 5.76
N TYR A 399 25.41 7.66 7.01
CA TYR A 399 25.31 8.54 8.18
C TYR A 399 26.18 9.82 8.11
N PRO A 400 27.48 9.75 7.76
CA PRO A 400 28.31 10.96 7.60
C PRO A 400 27.86 11.87 6.44
N LEU A 401 27.19 11.32 5.43
CA LEU A 401 26.69 12.05 4.27
C LEU A 401 25.37 12.79 4.55
N VAL A 402 24.58 12.32 5.52
CA VAL A 402 23.27 12.93 5.90
C VAL A 402 23.38 13.93 7.07
N ASN A 403 24.58 14.06 7.65
CA ASN A 403 25.00 14.92 8.77
C ASN A 403 23.91 15.85 9.38
N GLN A 404 23.42 15.50 10.57
CA GLN A 404 22.54 16.33 11.44
C GLN A 404 21.23 16.84 10.80
N THR A 405 20.79 16.28 9.68
CA THR A 405 19.43 16.51 9.17
C THR A 405 18.42 15.63 9.90
N PRO A 406 17.14 16.05 10.03
CA PRO A 406 16.06 15.18 10.51
C PRO A 406 15.97 13.85 9.75
N THR A 407 16.41 13.83 8.48
CA THR A 407 16.49 12.63 7.63
C THR A 407 17.46 11.58 8.16
N ALA A 408 18.54 11.98 8.85
CA ALA A 408 19.48 11.04 9.45
C ALA A 408 18.81 10.18 10.55
N GLN A 409 17.85 10.76 11.28
CA GLN A 409 17.07 10.06 12.32
C GLN A 409 16.07 9.04 11.75
N CYS A 410 15.84 9.06 10.43
CA CYS A 410 15.04 8.03 9.75
C CYS A 410 15.85 6.76 9.45
N MET A 411 17.17 6.77 9.61
CA MET A 411 17.98 5.57 9.43
C MET A 411 17.66 4.52 10.50
N PHE A 412 17.66 3.24 10.11
CA PHE A 412 17.15 2.17 10.97
C PHE A 412 17.90 2.02 12.30
N ALA A 413 19.20 2.33 12.37
CA ALA A 413 19.95 2.26 13.62
C ALA A 413 19.44 3.21 14.72
N PHE A 414 18.70 4.28 14.37
CA PHE A 414 18.03 5.14 15.35
C PHE A 414 16.83 4.47 16.05
N LYS A 415 16.47 3.23 15.65
CA LYS A 415 15.49 2.39 16.35
C LYS A 415 16.10 1.59 17.50
N SER A 416 17.42 1.57 17.67
CA SER A 416 18.02 0.94 18.84
C SER A 416 17.71 1.74 20.11
N PRO A 417 17.52 1.08 21.27
CA PRO A 417 17.08 1.74 22.51
C PRO A 417 17.94 2.94 22.91
N GLU A 418 19.26 2.83 22.79
CA GLU A 418 20.20 3.90 23.14
C GLU A 418 20.22 5.04 22.10
N ALA A 419 20.04 4.72 20.82
CA ALA A 419 20.05 5.74 19.76
C ALA A 419 18.77 6.56 19.79
N MET A 420 17.63 5.95 20.17
CA MET A 420 16.37 6.67 20.41
C MET A 420 16.52 7.74 21.50
N LEU A 421 17.25 7.41 22.57
CA LEU A 421 17.44 8.30 23.73
C LEU A 421 18.52 9.36 23.48
N ASN A 422 19.67 8.93 22.99
CA ASN A 422 20.88 9.75 22.95
C ASN A 422 21.14 10.37 21.57
N GLN A 423 20.32 10.02 20.57
CA GLN A 423 20.43 10.51 19.19
C GLN A 423 21.81 10.28 18.57
N LYS A 424 22.48 9.21 19.02
CA LYS A 424 23.80 8.80 18.55
C LYS A 424 23.78 7.31 18.23
N ILE A 425 24.21 6.97 17.03
CA ILE A 425 24.40 5.59 16.60
C ILE A 425 25.85 5.16 16.84
N SER A 426 26.07 3.86 16.98
CA SER A 426 27.39 3.25 17.24
C SER A 426 27.44 1.83 16.65
N ALA A 427 28.59 1.17 16.76
CA ALA A 427 28.71 -0.25 16.45
C ALA A 427 27.69 -1.10 17.23
N LYS A 428 27.35 -0.75 18.47
CA LYS A 428 26.32 -1.44 19.25
C LYS A 428 24.92 -1.27 18.66
N SER A 429 24.65 -0.15 18.00
CA SER A 429 23.38 0.07 17.31
C SER A 429 23.26 -0.83 16.07
N ASP A 430 24.36 -1.05 15.37
CA ASP A 430 24.42 -2.02 14.27
C ASP A 430 24.26 -3.47 14.76
N VAL A 431 24.85 -3.84 15.91
CA VAL A 431 24.63 -5.16 16.52
C VAL A 431 23.16 -5.38 16.82
N TYR A 432 22.48 -4.36 17.36
CA TYR A 432 21.03 -4.42 17.58
C TYR A 432 20.27 -4.69 16.29
N CYS A 433 20.60 -3.98 15.21
CA CYS A 433 19.98 -4.16 13.90
C CYS A 433 20.22 -5.57 13.32
N MET A 434 21.44 -6.09 13.46
CA MET A 434 21.78 -7.46 13.06
C MET A 434 20.96 -8.47 13.88
N GLY A 435 20.77 -8.22 15.16
CA GLY A 435 19.89 -9.01 16.03
C GLY A 435 18.45 -9.06 15.52
N ILE A 436 17.88 -7.93 15.08
CA ILE A 436 16.52 -7.90 14.49
C ILE A 436 16.42 -8.79 13.25
N ILE A 437 17.41 -8.75 12.36
CA ILE A 437 17.43 -9.61 11.15
C ILE A 437 17.48 -11.09 11.55
N ILE A 438 18.32 -11.45 12.52
CA ILE A 438 18.41 -12.82 13.01
C ILE A 438 17.05 -13.28 13.57
N LEU A 439 16.39 -12.45 14.40
CA LEU A 439 15.09 -12.78 14.96
C LEU A 439 13.98 -12.87 13.89
N GLU A 440 14.00 -12.00 12.88
CA GLU A 440 13.10 -12.07 11.72
C GLU A 440 13.24 -13.39 10.98
N ILE A 441 14.46 -13.79 10.65
CA ILE A 441 14.75 -15.03 9.92
C ILE A 441 14.35 -16.26 10.75
N MET A 442 14.73 -16.30 12.03
CA MET A 442 14.43 -17.44 12.90
C MET A 442 12.93 -17.60 13.17
N THR A 443 12.16 -16.51 13.19
CA THR A 443 10.74 -16.56 13.55
C THR A 443 9.77 -16.49 12.37
N GLY A 444 10.26 -16.13 11.18
CA GLY A 444 9.42 -15.84 10.02
C GLY A 444 8.45 -14.67 10.23
N LYS A 445 8.62 -13.86 11.29
CA LYS A 445 7.75 -12.72 11.61
C LYS A 445 8.39 -11.42 11.18
N TYR A 446 7.55 -10.56 10.61
CA TYR A 446 7.96 -9.23 10.21
C TYR A 446 8.09 -8.29 11.44
N PRO A 447 9.29 -7.73 11.73
CA PRO A 447 9.53 -6.87 12.88
C PRO A 447 8.72 -5.57 12.88
N SER A 448 8.11 -5.21 14.01
CA SER A 448 7.40 -3.94 14.18
C SER A 448 8.33 -2.72 14.11
N GLN A 449 9.62 -2.91 14.41
CA GLN A 449 10.67 -1.89 14.34
C GLN A 449 10.85 -1.32 12.91
N TYR A 450 10.45 -2.06 11.87
CA TYR A 450 10.46 -1.58 10.49
C TYR A 450 9.36 -0.55 10.19
N PHE A 451 8.34 -0.44 11.05
CA PHE A 451 7.30 0.59 10.92
C PHE A 451 7.64 1.85 11.74
N ASN A 452 7.51 3.01 11.10
CA ASN A 452 7.72 4.30 11.78
C ASN A 452 6.60 4.68 12.76
N ASN A 453 5.42 4.04 12.68
CA ASN A 453 4.22 4.44 13.42
C ASN A 453 3.76 3.44 14.51
N GLN A 454 4.59 2.46 14.89
CA GLN A 454 4.28 1.42 15.91
C GLN A 454 2.96 0.64 15.72
N LYS A 455 2.26 0.82 14.60
CA LYS A 455 1.07 0.05 14.22
C LYS A 455 1.38 -0.75 12.96
N GLY A 456 1.74 -2.01 13.17
CA GLY A 456 2.16 -2.97 12.15
C GLY A 456 3.37 -3.78 12.63
N GLY A 457 3.43 -5.07 12.23
CA GLY A 457 4.52 -5.99 12.59
C GLY A 457 4.47 -6.57 14.00
N THR A 458 5.28 -7.59 14.24
CA THR A 458 5.44 -8.25 15.54
C THR A 458 6.60 -7.61 16.29
N ASP A 459 6.44 -7.30 17.58
CA ASP A 459 7.57 -6.95 18.44
C ASP A 459 8.39 -8.22 18.73
N VAL A 460 9.22 -8.61 17.76
CA VAL A 460 10.01 -9.84 17.80
C VAL A 460 10.97 -9.87 19.00
N VAL A 461 11.47 -8.71 19.43
CA VAL A 461 12.37 -8.60 20.58
C VAL A 461 11.63 -8.95 21.87
N GLN A 462 10.48 -8.32 22.12
CA GLN A 462 9.70 -8.60 23.32
C GLN A 462 9.13 -10.03 23.29
N TRP A 463 8.69 -10.50 22.14
CA TRP A 463 8.13 -11.83 21.97
C TRP A 463 9.16 -12.93 22.24
N VAL A 464 10.39 -12.79 21.71
CA VAL A 464 11.50 -13.71 21.96
C VAL A 464 11.93 -13.69 23.42
N ARG A 465 12.02 -12.51 24.04
CA ARG A 465 12.35 -12.38 25.47
C ARG A 465 11.34 -13.09 26.37
N SER A 466 10.04 -12.93 26.11
CA SER A 466 9.00 -13.63 26.86
C SER A 466 9.11 -15.15 26.70
N ALA A 467 9.34 -15.65 25.49
CA ALA A 467 9.49 -17.10 25.28
C ALA A 467 10.75 -17.67 25.97
N LEU A 468 11.88 -16.96 25.95
CA LEU A 468 13.10 -17.36 26.65
C LEU A 468 12.91 -17.41 28.16
N ALA A 469 12.20 -16.44 28.74
CA ALA A 469 11.87 -16.44 30.16
C ALA A 469 10.99 -17.65 30.56
N GLU A 470 10.16 -18.11 29.64
CA GLU A 470 9.23 -19.22 29.82
C GLU A 470 9.80 -20.58 29.34
N LYS A 471 11.02 -20.61 28.80
CA LYS A 471 11.66 -21.80 28.20
C LYS A 471 10.89 -22.41 27.03
N ARG A 472 10.27 -21.55 26.22
CA ARG A 472 9.43 -21.92 25.06
C ARG A 472 10.05 -21.49 23.73
N GLU A 473 11.34 -21.21 23.70
CA GLU A 473 12.05 -20.69 22.53
C GLU A 473 11.96 -21.59 21.28
N LYS A 474 11.79 -22.90 21.45
CA LYS A 474 11.59 -23.84 20.33
C LYS A 474 10.32 -23.55 19.52
N GLU A 475 9.28 -23.01 20.17
CA GLU A 475 8.00 -22.69 19.54
C GLU A 475 8.09 -21.46 18.64
N LEU A 476 9.16 -20.68 18.77
CA LEU A 476 9.37 -19.47 17.99
C LEU A 476 10.05 -19.74 16.65
N ILE A 477 10.70 -20.90 16.50
CA ILE A 477 11.39 -21.26 15.26
C ILE A 477 10.37 -21.43 14.14
N ASP A 478 10.64 -20.83 12.99
CA ASP A 478 9.81 -20.92 11.79
C ASP A 478 9.40 -22.40 11.53
N PRO A 479 8.11 -22.70 11.33
CA PRO A 479 7.63 -24.07 11.18
C PRO A 479 8.33 -24.88 10.08
N GLU A 480 8.79 -24.22 9.01
CA GLU A 480 9.51 -24.87 7.90
C GLU A 480 10.94 -25.26 8.33
N ILE A 481 11.61 -24.42 9.14
CA ILE A 481 12.89 -24.75 9.78
C ILE A 481 12.70 -25.86 10.84
N ALA A 482 11.66 -25.74 11.67
CA ALA A 482 11.35 -26.70 12.73
C ALA A 482 11.00 -28.10 12.22
N SER A 483 10.61 -28.20 10.94
CA SER A 483 10.35 -29.48 10.25
C SER A 483 11.62 -30.21 9.78
N GLY A 484 12.78 -29.57 9.87
CA GLY A 484 14.09 -30.10 9.47
C GLY A 484 14.73 -31.10 10.46
N ALA A 485 16.01 -31.39 10.26
CA ALA A 485 16.74 -32.33 11.12
C ALA A 485 16.89 -31.79 12.55
N ARG A 486 16.79 -32.67 13.55
CA ARG A 486 16.83 -32.29 14.98
C ARG A 486 18.12 -31.58 15.38
N GLU A 487 19.24 -31.91 14.75
CA GLU A 487 20.54 -31.26 14.96
C GLU A 487 20.52 -29.81 14.43
N SER A 488 19.95 -29.60 13.23
CA SER A 488 19.74 -28.27 12.66
C SER A 488 18.82 -27.39 13.53
N VAL A 489 17.72 -27.93 14.08
CA VAL A 489 16.86 -27.17 15.00
C VAL A 489 17.64 -26.69 16.24
N GLY A 490 18.57 -27.50 16.76
CA GLY A 490 19.44 -27.10 17.87
C GLY A 490 20.40 -25.96 17.52
N GLU A 491 20.92 -25.95 16.30
CA GLU A 491 21.73 -24.83 15.79
C GLU A 491 20.91 -23.56 15.56
N MET A 492 19.67 -23.70 15.08
CA MET A 492 18.74 -22.59 14.89
C MET A 492 18.34 -21.96 16.23
N GLU A 493 18.16 -22.77 17.28
CA GLU A 493 17.97 -22.27 18.64
C GLU A 493 19.18 -21.43 19.12
N LYS A 494 20.42 -21.84 18.80
CA LYS A 494 21.60 -21.02 19.12
C LYS A 494 21.57 -19.69 18.37
N LEU A 495 21.21 -19.68 17.08
CA LEU A 495 21.03 -18.45 16.31
C LEU A 495 19.97 -17.54 16.94
N LEU A 496 18.84 -18.09 17.37
CA LEU A 496 17.81 -17.33 18.09
C LEU A 496 18.36 -16.70 19.38
N HIS A 497 19.15 -17.44 20.17
CA HIS A 497 19.81 -16.90 21.37
C HIS A 497 20.82 -15.80 21.05
N ILE A 498 21.59 -15.95 19.96
CA ILE A 498 22.51 -14.91 19.50
C ILE A 498 21.73 -13.65 19.11
N GLY A 499 20.63 -13.79 18.35
CA GLY A 499 19.75 -12.69 17.98
C GLY A 499 19.19 -11.97 19.22
N ALA A 500 18.71 -12.72 20.20
CA ALA A 500 18.21 -12.17 21.47
C ALA A 500 19.27 -11.35 22.21
N ALA A 501 20.49 -11.88 22.34
CA ALA A 501 21.61 -11.19 22.99
C ALA A 501 22.11 -9.96 22.21
N CYS A 502 21.99 -9.97 20.88
CA CYS A 502 22.26 -8.81 20.04
C CYS A 502 21.21 -7.71 20.22
N THR A 503 19.95 -8.08 20.52
CA THR A 503 18.85 -7.13 20.76
C THR A 503 18.68 -6.69 22.22
N GLU A 504 19.65 -6.98 23.09
CA GLU A 504 19.62 -6.56 24.49
C GLU A 504 19.51 -5.02 24.59
N SER A 505 18.60 -4.57 25.45
CA SER A 505 18.28 -3.15 25.64
C SER A 505 19.37 -2.42 26.40
N ASP A 506 20.01 -3.10 27.36
CA ASP A 506 21.21 -2.59 28.02
C ASP A 506 22.43 -2.73 27.10
N VAL A 507 23.02 -1.60 26.70
CA VAL A 507 24.16 -1.55 25.77
C VAL A 507 25.40 -2.27 26.31
N GLU A 508 25.58 -2.24 27.63
CA GLU A 508 26.72 -2.89 28.30
C GLU A 508 26.56 -4.41 28.33
N GLN A 509 25.32 -4.91 28.36
CA GLN A 509 25.00 -6.33 28.30
C GLN A 509 24.81 -6.86 26.88
N ARG A 510 24.61 -5.96 25.91
CA ARG A 510 24.49 -6.31 24.49
C ARG A 510 25.77 -6.95 23.98
N MET A 511 25.64 -8.06 23.27
CA MET A 511 26.76 -8.81 22.72
C MET A 511 27.70 -7.90 21.90
N GLU A 512 29.01 -8.15 21.99
CA GLU A 512 29.98 -7.46 21.13
C GLU A 512 29.91 -8.00 19.70
N LEU A 513 30.11 -7.13 18.70
CA LEU A 513 30.01 -7.52 17.29
C LEU A 513 30.92 -8.70 16.94
N ASN A 514 32.18 -8.64 17.37
CA ASN A 514 33.15 -9.72 17.13
C ASN A 514 32.76 -11.03 17.81
N GLU A 515 32.12 -10.97 18.98
CA GLU A 515 31.62 -12.16 19.65
C GLU A 515 30.41 -12.75 18.91
N ALA A 516 29.50 -11.90 18.44
CA ALA A 516 28.34 -12.30 17.65
C ALA A 516 28.79 -12.97 16.35
N ILE A 517 29.71 -12.36 15.60
CA ILE A 517 30.27 -12.93 14.36
C ILE A 517 30.90 -14.30 14.63
N ARG A 518 31.75 -14.40 15.66
CA ARG A 518 32.38 -15.67 16.03
C ARG A 518 31.34 -16.75 16.34
N LYS A 519 30.32 -16.44 17.15
CA LYS A 519 29.26 -17.38 17.51
C LYS A 519 28.39 -17.79 16.32
N ILE A 520 28.16 -16.88 15.37
CA ILE A 520 27.42 -17.14 14.14
C ILE A 520 28.22 -18.05 13.19
N GLU A 521 29.52 -17.82 13.04
CA GLU A 521 30.39 -18.66 12.21
C GLU A 521 30.58 -20.08 12.77
N GLU A 522 30.40 -20.26 14.09
CA GLU A 522 30.41 -21.58 14.76
C GLU A 522 29.15 -22.42 14.50
N ILE A 523 28.11 -21.85 13.88
CA ILE A 523 26.86 -22.54 13.58
C ILE A 523 27.04 -23.53 12.42
N SER A 524 26.73 -24.80 12.67
CA SER A 524 26.93 -25.91 11.72
C SER A 524 25.62 -26.62 11.39
N VAL A 525 24.94 -26.14 10.36
CA VAL A 525 23.62 -26.64 9.92
C VAL A 525 23.75 -27.74 8.89
#